data_AF-A0AAX4H5P5-F1
#
_entry.id   AF-A0AAX4H5P5-F1
#
_cell.length_a   1.000
_cell.length_b   1.000
_cell.length_c   1.000
_cell.angle_alpha   90.00
_cell.angle_beta   90.00
_cell.angle_gamma   90.00
#
_symmetry.space_group_name_H-M   'P 1'
#
loop_
_entity.id
_entity.type
_entity.pdbx_description
1 polymer ?
#
loop_
_entity_poly.entity_id
_entity_poly.type
_entity_poly.pdbx_seq_one_letter_code
_entity_poly.pdbx_strand_id
1 'polypeptide(L)'
;MSFIIRNTLRRVPLRAHARFYASAKPDLLSKYSEQLQKKALELGVGSVDELKEKLLSDIAEKKKAMNSVDPLAELEEYERKQAEELKQRKLKDQGSDKIRDAIDASTPKTPYKTLSSYLDLEKVKALPKSELQYIWRARFANQDRSLHATIDAAQFAGIFANAFKNPSFVLPLPRDGQGYEIHFVQWAFVGPNTTHCMLTSLAEYKLHKEYAKPHTTLMFHQELVADTGIVLMNGRVEEDVPLSMDEAQLLLLNVQRFYGGTPESETSQRKLQMLRAFTQGDESFTMDLLIEEAALMD
;
A
#
# COMPACT_ATOMS: atom_id res chain seq x y z
N MET A 1 -15.82 -28.05 52.29
CA MET A 1 -16.68 -27.97 51.10
C MET A 1 -15.80 -27.70 49.89
N SER A 2 -15.76 -28.66 48.97
CA SER A 2 -14.92 -28.66 47.78
C SER A 2 -15.58 -27.81 46.70
N PHE A 3 -14.86 -26.83 46.12
CA PHE A 3 -15.30 -26.13 44.91
C PHE A 3 -14.25 -26.28 43.82
N ILE A 4 -14.57 -27.20 42.90
CA ILE A 4 -13.87 -27.49 41.66
C ILE A 4 -14.18 -26.35 40.68
N ILE A 5 -13.19 -25.52 40.36
CA ILE A 5 -13.29 -24.54 39.27
C ILE A 5 -12.95 -25.27 37.97
N ARG A 6 -13.99 -25.65 37.21
CA ARG A 6 -13.85 -26.19 35.85
C ARG A 6 -13.33 -25.09 34.92
N ASN A 7 -12.13 -25.29 34.42
CA ASN A 7 -11.50 -24.48 33.39
C ASN A 7 -12.19 -24.75 32.03
N THR A 8 -13.19 -23.95 31.66
CA THR A 8 -13.79 -23.98 30.32
C THR A 8 -13.00 -23.07 29.39
N LEU A 9 -12.04 -23.66 28.67
CA LEU A 9 -11.42 -23.08 27.47
C LEU A 9 -12.50 -22.90 26.39
N ARG A 10 -13.11 -21.72 26.30
CA ARG A 10 -13.87 -21.30 25.11
C ARG A 10 -12.87 -20.97 24.01
N ARG A 11 -12.63 -21.93 23.11
CA ARG A 11 -11.99 -21.67 21.81
C ARG A 11 -12.91 -20.74 21.02
N VAL A 12 -12.49 -19.49 20.82
CA VAL A 12 -13.13 -18.56 19.89
C VAL A 12 -12.75 -19.01 18.47
N PRO A 13 -13.70 -19.28 17.56
CA PRO A 13 -13.34 -19.61 16.19
C PRO A 13 -12.80 -18.35 15.49
N LEU A 14 -11.57 -18.45 14.98
CA LEU A 14 -11.01 -17.50 14.01
C LEU A 14 -11.92 -17.48 12.77
N ARG A 15 -12.80 -16.48 12.69
CA ARG A 15 -13.53 -16.18 11.45
C ARG A 15 -12.55 -15.61 10.44
N ALA A 16 -12.01 -16.48 9.59
CA ALA A 16 -11.37 -16.08 8.34
C ALA A 16 -12.43 -15.32 7.51
N HIS A 17 -12.29 -13.99 7.44
CA HIS A 17 -13.09 -13.17 6.54
C HIS A 17 -12.51 -13.29 5.14
N ALA A 18 -12.83 -14.40 4.45
CA ALA A 18 -12.71 -14.44 2.99
C ALA A 18 -13.79 -13.51 2.42
N ARG A 19 -13.46 -12.23 2.21
CA ARG A 19 -14.31 -11.33 1.42
C ARG A 19 -14.19 -11.75 -0.04
N PHE A 20 -15.16 -12.53 -0.49
CA PHE A 20 -15.41 -12.72 -1.91
C PHE A 20 -15.86 -11.38 -2.49
N TYR A 21 -15.03 -10.74 -3.30
CA TYR A 21 -15.46 -9.64 -4.16
C TYR A 21 -16.40 -10.22 -5.23
N ALA A 22 -17.68 -10.28 -4.92
CA ALA A 22 -18.71 -10.55 -5.92
C ALA A 22 -18.93 -9.25 -6.71
N SER A 23 -18.25 -9.12 -7.86
CA SER A 23 -18.70 -8.19 -8.90
C SER A 23 -20.07 -8.69 -9.37
N ALA A 24 -21.14 -8.03 -8.92
CA ALA A 24 -22.43 -8.19 -9.55
C ALA A 24 -22.29 -7.67 -10.98
N LYS A 25 -22.37 -8.55 -11.98
CA LYS A 25 -22.37 -8.14 -13.38
C LYS A 25 -23.63 -7.28 -13.58
N PRO A 26 -23.52 -5.98 -13.91
CA PRO A 26 -24.69 -5.17 -14.19
C PRO A 26 -25.43 -5.78 -15.39
N ASP A 27 -26.76 -5.75 -15.38
CA ASP A 27 -27.57 -6.21 -16.49
C ASP A 27 -27.45 -5.24 -17.67
N LEU A 28 -26.35 -5.41 -18.44
CA LEU A 28 -25.96 -4.56 -19.55
C LEU A 28 -27.04 -4.49 -20.65
N LEU A 29 -27.89 -5.52 -20.77
CA LEU A 29 -28.94 -5.56 -21.78
C LEU A 29 -30.00 -4.47 -21.58
N SER A 30 -30.32 -4.16 -20.32
CA SER A 30 -31.30 -3.11 -19.99
C SER A 30 -30.83 -1.72 -20.44
N LYS A 31 -29.55 -1.40 -20.23
CA LYS A 31 -28.92 -0.11 -20.56
C LYS A 31 -28.89 0.19 -22.06
N TYR A 32 -28.83 -0.83 -22.91
CA TYR A 32 -28.69 -0.68 -24.37
C TYR A 32 -29.93 -1.12 -25.16
N SER A 33 -31.05 -1.43 -24.48
CA SER A 33 -32.29 -1.93 -25.09
C SER A 33 -32.84 -1.01 -26.19
N GLU A 34 -32.94 0.29 -25.94
CA GLU A 34 -33.43 1.28 -26.92
C GLU A 34 -32.54 1.39 -28.16
N GLN A 35 -31.22 1.28 -28.00
CA GLN A 35 -30.27 1.36 -29.10
C GLN A 35 -30.33 0.10 -29.97
N LEU A 36 -30.53 -1.07 -29.36
CA LEU A 36 -30.74 -2.32 -30.07
C LEU A 36 -32.05 -2.30 -30.87
N GLN A 37 -33.11 -1.71 -30.33
CA GLN A 37 -34.38 -1.54 -31.06
C GLN A 37 -34.25 -0.59 -32.25
N LYS A 38 -33.60 0.57 -32.09
CA LYS A 38 -33.33 1.49 -33.21
C LYS A 38 -32.52 0.81 -34.32
N LYS A 39 -31.51 0.03 -33.95
CA LYS A 39 -30.67 -0.69 -34.90
C LYS A 39 -31.40 -1.87 -35.57
N ALA A 40 -32.32 -2.52 -34.87
CA ALA A 40 -33.21 -3.51 -35.46
C ALA A 40 -34.11 -2.89 -36.54
N LEU A 41 -34.69 -1.71 -36.26
CA LEU A 41 -35.50 -0.95 -37.21
C LEU A 41 -34.70 -0.49 -38.44
N GLU A 42 -33.48 0.02 -38.25
CA GLU A 42 -32.59 0.44 -39.36
C GLU A 42 -32.21 -0.74 -40.28
N LEU A 43 -32.02 -1.93 -39.73
CA LEU A 43 -31.67 -3.14 -40.47
C LEU A 43 -32.91 -3.90 -40.97
N GLY A 44 -34.11 -3.34 -40.78
CA GLY A 44 -35.38 -3.91 -41.25
C GLY A 44 -35.76 -5.23 -40.55
N VAL A 45 -35.38 -5.40 -39.28
CA VAL A 45 -35.61 -6.60 -38.48
C VAL A 45 -36.65 -6.31 -37.39
N GLY A 46 -37.62 -7.21 -37.22
CA GLY A 46 -38.81 -6.97 -36.38
C GLY A 46 -38.56 -7.17 -34.88
N SER A 47 -37.47 -7.83 -34.49
CA SER A 47 -37.14 -8.08 -33.09
C SER A 47 -35.64 -8.00 -32.80
N VAL A 48 -35.31 -7.73 -31.53
CA VAL A 48 -33.92 -7.68 -31.04
C VAL A 48 -33.25 -9.06 -31.09
N ASP A 49 -34.02 -10.14 -31.02
CA ASP A 49 -33.49 -11.51 -31.06
C ASP A 49 -33.11 -11.94 -32.48
N GLU A 50 -33.91 -11.57 -33.49
CA GLU A 50 -33.51 -11.74 -34.90
C GLU A 50 -32.30 -10.87 -35.28
N LEU A 51 -32.17 -9.69 -34.68
CA LEU A 51 -30.99 -8.83 -34.86
C LEU A 51 -29.72 -9.52 -34.31
N LYS A 52 -29.82 -10.18 -33.15
CA LYS A 52 -28.71 -10.95 -32.60
C LYS A 52 -28.33 -12.08 -33.55
N GLU A 53 -29.29 -12.84 -34.05
CA GLU A 53 -29.03 -13.95 -34.97
C GLU A 53 -28.32 -13.50 -36.26
N LYS A 54 -28.77 -12.40 -36.87
CA LYS A 54 -28.13 -11.86 -38.08
C LYS A 54 -26.70 -11.34 -37.82
N LEU A 55 -26.43 -10.80 -36.64
CA LEU A 55 -25.13 -10.24 -36.28
C LEU A 55 -24.20 -11.24 -35.58
N LEU A 56 -24.62 -12.48 -35.36
CA LEU A 56 -23.81 -13.49 -34.66
C LEU A 56 -22.45 -13.70 -35.33
N SER A 57 -22.43 -13.80 -36.67
CA SER A 57 -21.19 -13.96 -37.46
C SER A 57 -20.28 -12.74 -37.31
N ASP A 58 -20.82 -11.53 -37.50
CA ASP A 58 -20.07 -10.28 -37.43
C ASP A 58 -19.52 -10.03 -36.02
N ILE A 59 -20.29 -10.40 -34.99
CA ILE A 59 -19.86 -10.34 -33.59
C ILE A 59 -18.74 -11.35 -33.35
N ALA A 60 -18.82 -12.56 -33.91
CA ALA A 60 -17.76 -13.57 -33.79
C ALA A 60 -16.47 -13.11 -34.48
N GLU A 61 -16.54 -12.52 -35.67
CA GLU A 61 -15.39 -11.97 -36.38
C GLU A 61 -14.77 -10.78 -35.64
N LYS A 62 -15.58 -9.83 -35.16
CA LYS A 62 -15.09 -8.69 -34.37
C LYS A 62 -14.51 -9.10 -33.03
N LYS A 63 -15.10 -10.09 -32.34
CA LYS A 63 -14.51 -10.67 -31.12
C LYS A 63 -13.15 -11.31 -31.42
N LYS A 64 -13.02 -12.02 -32.55
CA LYS A 64 -11.75 -12.62 -32.96
C LYS A 64 -10.69 -11.56 -33.28
N ALA A 65 -11.08 -10.45 -33.93
CA ALA A 65 -10.19 -9.33 -34.23
C ALA A 65 -9.82 -8.49 -32.99
N MET A 66 -10.72 -8.34 -32.02
CA MET A 66 -10.41 -7.66 -30.75
C MET A 66 -9.56 -8.53 -29.82
N ASN A 67 -9.75 -9.85 -29.83
CA ASN A 67 -8.97 -10.79 -29.03
C ASN A 67 -7.60 -11.12 -29.65
N SER A 68 -7.29 -10.65 -30.87
CA SER A 68 -5.96 -10.86 -31.47
C SER A 68 -4.90 -9.88 -30.97
N VAL A 69 -5.32 -8.75 -30.39
CA VAL A 69 -4.43 -7.84 -29.68
C VAL A 69 -4.54 -8.22 -28.22
N ASP A 70 -3.51 -8.90 -27.70
CA ASP A 70 -3.44 -9.21 -26.28
C ASP A 70 -3.08 -7.93 -25.50
N PRO A 71 -4.01 -7.32 -24.74
CA PRO A 71 -3.71 -6.12 -23.95
C PRO A 71 -2.68 -6.38 -22.85
N LEU A 72 -2.33 -7.63 -22.55
CA LEU A 72 -1.24 -7.99 -21.65
C LEU A 72 0.12 -8.11 -22.35
N ALA A 73 0.19 -8.19 -23.68
CA ALA A 73 1.48 -8.36 -24.35
C ALA A 73 2.43 -7.18 -24.10
N GLU A 74 1.89 -5.95 -24.05
CA GLU A 74 2.67 -4.75 -23.71
C GLU A 74 3.12 -4.75 -22.25
N LEU A 75 2.27 -5.23 -21.33
CA LEU A 75 2.64 -5.41 -19.92
C LEU A 75 3.71 -6.50 -19.75
N GLU A 76 3.58 -7.63 -20.44
CA GLU A 76 4.56 -8.72 -20.41
C GLU A 76 5.90 -8.30 -21.04
N GLU A 77 5.89 -7.48 -22.09
CA GLU A 77 7.10 -6.87 -22.65
C GLU A 77 7.75 -5.88 -21.69
N TYR A 78 6.95 -5.04 -21.02
CA TYR A 78 7.44 -4.13 -19.99
C TYR A 78 8.04 -4.89 -18.80
N GLU A 79 7.37 -5.94 -18.32
CA GLU A 79 7.85 -6.82 -17.25
C GLU A 79 9.13 -7.56 -17.66
N ARG A 80 9.22 -8.04 -18.91
CA ARG A 80 10.45 -8.65 -19.46
C ARG A 80 11.60 -7.65 -19.52
N LYS A 81 11.36 -6.42 -20.00
CA LYS A 81 12.38 -5.37 -20.05
C LYS A 81 12.87 -5.00 -18.64
N GLN A 82 11.96 -4.81 -17.69
CA GLN A 82 12.30 -4.58 -16.28
C GLN A 82 13.11 -5.75 -15.70
N ALA A 83 12.72 -7.00 -15.96
CA ALA A 83 13.45 -8.18 -15.50
C ALA A 83 14.85 -8.29 -16.16
N GLU A 84 15.00 -7.91 -17.43
CA GLU A 84 16.28 -7.87 -18.14
C GLU A 84 17.18 -6.74 -17.67
N GLU A 85 16.64 -5.54 -17.42
CA GLU A 85 17.38 -4.42 -16.82
C GLU A 85 17.85 -4.78 -15.40
N LEU A 86 17.00 -5.47 -14.62
CA LEU A 86 17.38 -6.01 -13.32
C LEU A 86 18.51 -7.05 -13.47
N LYS A 87 18.43 -7.95 -14.46
CA LYS A 87 19.50 -8.92 -14.77
C LYS A 87 20.80 -8.25 -15.23
N GLN A 88 20.73 -7.18 -16.01
CA GLN A 88 21.90 -6.42 -16.45
C GLN A 88 22.56 -5.67 -15.30
N ARG A 89 21.76 -5.12 -14.37
CA ARG A 89 22.25 -4.55 -13.11
C ARG A 89 22.93 -5.62 -12.24
N LYS A 90 22.37 -6.84 -12.17
CA LYS A 90 22.98 -8.02 -11.51
C LYS A 90 24.35 -8.43 -12.07
N LEU A 91 24.61 -8.24 -13.36
CA LEU A 91 25.93 -8.55 -13.94
C LEU A 91 27.00 -7.52 -13.58
N LYS A 92 26.61 -6.28 -13.27
CA LYS A 92 27.54 -5.21 -12.88
C LYS A 92 27.86 -5.20 -11.39
N ASP A 93 26.96 -5.72 -10.55
CA ASP A 93 27.13 -5.81 -9.11
C ASP A 93 27.54 -7.24 -8.70
N GLN A 94 28.85 -7.48 -8.62
CA GLN A 94 29.37 -8.72 -8.02
C GLN A 94 29.14 -8.68 -6.50
N GLY A 95 27.96 -9.14 -6.05
CA GLY A 95 27.74 -9.49 -4.65
C GLY A 95 26.34 -9.21 -4.10
N SER A 96 25.33 -9.98 -4.51
CA SER A 96 24.29 -10.51 -3.59
C SER A 96 23.26 -11.33 -4.36
N ASP A 97 23.44 -12.65 -4.34
CA ASP A 97 22.43 -13.63 -4.80
C ASP A 97 21.24 -13.69 -3.82
N LYS A 98 20.39 -12.67 -3.82
CA LYS A 98 19.06 -12.77 -3.21
C LYS A 98 18.02 -12.22 -4.18
N ILE A 99 17.43 -13.12 -4.95
CA ILE A 99 16.03 -12.92 -5.35
C ILE A 99 15.27 -12.74 -4.03
N ARG A 100 14.43 -11.71 -3.92
CA ARG A 100 13.54 -11.52 -2.77
C ARG A 100 12.56 -12.68 -2.74
N ASP A 101 12.95 -13.78 -2.10
CA ASP A 101 12.04 -14.89 -1.85
C ASP A 101 10.95 -14.43 -0.87
N ALA A 102 9.75 -14.96 -1.07
CA ALA A 102 8.67 -14.83 -0.10
C ALA A 102 9.18 -15.18 1.30
N ILE A 103 8.74 -14.41 2.31
CA ILE A 103 9.03 -14.76 3.71
C ILE A 103 8.46 -16.16 3.98
N ASP A 104 9.28 -17.12 4.37
CA ASP A 104 8.82 -18.45 4.71
C ASP A 104 7.85 -18.38 5.91
N ALA A 105 6.64 -18.91 5.74
CA ALA A 105 5.58 -18.96 6.75
C ALA A 105 6.04 -19.65 8.06
N SER A 106 7.05 -20.52 7.99
CA SER A 106 7.63 -21.24 9.12
C SER A 106 8.67 -20.42 9.92
N THR A 107 9.06 -19.24 9.42
CA THR A 107 10.04 -18.37 10.10
C THR A 107 9.49 -17.92 11.45
N PRO A 108 10.18 -18.17 12.57
CA PRO A 108 9.71 -17.76 13.89
C PRO A 108 9.61 -16.23 13.97
N LYS A 109 8.42 -15.72 14.33
CA LYS A 109 8.18 -14.29 14.54
C LYS A 109 8.98 -13.83 15.75
N THR A 110 10.12 -13.19 15.51
CA THR A 110 10.93 -12.59 16.56
C THR A 110 10.19 -11.39 17.19
N PRO A 111 10.48 -11.05 18.45
CA PRO A 111 9.96 -9.83 19.05
C PRO A 111 10.42 -8.63 18.21
N TYR A 112 9.50 -7.68 17.98
CA TYR A 112 9.82 -6.43 17.29
C TYR A 112 10.78 -5.58 18.14
N LYS A 113 11.60 -4.76 17.48
CA LYS A 113 12.52 -3.85 18.17
C LYS A 113 11.74 -2.68 18.77
N THR A 114 11.93 -2.46 20.06
CA THR A 114 11.44 -1.28 20.80
C THR A 114 12.51 -0.18 20.83
N LEU A 115 12.16 1.01 21.31
CA LEU A 115 13.11 2.12 21.43
C LEU A 115 14.33 1.80 22.29
N SER A 116 14.16 0.97 23.31
CA SER A 116 15.25 0.49 24.18
C SER A 116 16.34 -0.30 23.44
N SER A 117 16.05 -0.81 22.23
CA SER A 117 17.06 -1.45 21.37
C SER A 117 17.99 -0.43 20.70
N TYR A 118 17.62 0.85 20.68
CA TYR A 118 18.33 1.91 19.99
C TYR A 118 18.94 2.94 20.95
N LEU A 119 18.24 3.27 22.02
CA LEU A 119 18.61 4.27 23.02
C LEU A 119 18.42 3.71 24.44
N ASP A 120 19.27 4.18 25.35
CA ASP A 120 19.10 3.94 26.78
C ASP A 120 18.05 4.91 27.34
N LEU A 121 16.85 4.39 27.62
CA LEU A 121 15.69 5.20 28.00
C LEU A 121 15.91 5.97 29.29
N GLU A 122 16.65 5.44 30.27
CA GLU A 122 16.87 6.13 31.54
C GLU A 122 17.71 7.39 31.36
N LYS A 123 18.68 7.34 30.44
CA LYS A 123 19.57 8.47 30.16
C LYS A 123 18.90 9.55 29.33
N VAL A 124 18.01 9.18 28.42
CA VAL A 124 17.44 10.13 27.45
C VAL A 124 16.14 10.80 27.92
N LYS A 125 15.44 10.23 28.91
CA LYS A 125 14.16 10.77 29.42
C LYS A 125 14.25 12.20 29.95
N ALA A 126 15.36 12.56 30.58
CA ALA A 126 15.56 13.88 31.17
C ALA A 126 16.20 14.89 30.22
N LEU A 127 16.53 14.48 28.99
CA LEU A 127 17.23 15.36 28.04
C LEU A 127 16.27 16.37 27.39
N PRO A 128 16.76 17.57 27.06
CA PRO A 128 16.03 18.49 26.19
C PRO A 128 15.69 17.86 24.84
N LYS A 129 14.55 18.26 24.26
CA LYS A 129 14.11 17.75 22.95
C LYS A 129 15.17 17.89 21.85
N SER A 130 15.89 19.01 21.82
CA SER A 130 16.94 19.29 20.85
C SER A 130 18.12 18.32 20.95
N GLU A 131 18.53 17.95 22.16
CA GLU A 131 19.59 16.98 22.38
C GLU A 131 19.14 15.58 21.98
N LEU A 132 17.91 15.20 22.32
CA LEU A 132 17.34 13.92 21.90
C LEU A 132 17.23 13.81 20.37
N GLN A 133 16.82 14.88 19.68
CA GLN A 133 16.81 14.97 18.22
C GLN A 133 18.22 14.78 17.63
N TYR A 134 19.22 15.43 18.23
CA TYR A 134 20.61 15.30 17.79
C TYR A 134 21.12 13.87 17.96
N ILE A 135 20.90 13.25 19.13
CA ILE A 135 21.28 11.87 19.42
C ILE A 135 20.60 10.91 18.44
N TRP A 136 19.31 11.11 18.19
CA TRP A 136 18.55 10.27 17.26
C TRP A 136 19.09 10.36 15.84
N ARG A 137 19.38 11.57 15.35
CA ARG A 137 20.02 11.78 14.04
C ARG A 137 21.40 11.12 13.98
N ALA A 138 22.23 11.33 15.00
CA ALA A 138 23.58 10.76 15.07
C ALA A 138 23.56 9.22 15.06
N ARG A 139 22.54 8.58 15.64
CA ARG A 139 22.41 7.12 15.69
C ARG A 139 22.35 6.47 14.30
N PHE A 140 21.77 7.14 13.32
CA PHE A 140 21.57 6.63 11.96
C PHE A 140 22.43 7.35 10.90
N ALA A 141 23.23 8.36 11.28
CA ALA A 141 24.03 9.16 10.34
C ALA A 141 24.98 8.34 9.45
N ASN A 142 25.50 7.21 9.95
CA ASN A 142 26.41 6.32 9.21
C ASN A 142 25.71 5.06 8.66
N GLN A 143 24.37 5.04 8.63
CA GLN A 143 23.61 3.93 8.10
C GLN A 143 23.04 4.32 6.74
N ASP A 144 23.63 3.73 5.70
CA ASP A 144 23.10 3.87 4.36
C ASP A 144 21.69 3.31 4.28
N ARG A 145 20.86 3.93 3.44
CA ARG A 145 19.46 3.56 3.25
C ARG A 145 18.60 3.56 4.53
N SER A 146 18.98 4.36 5.52
CA SER A 146 18.18 4.61 6.70
C SER A 146 17.29 5.84 6.54
N LEU A 147 16.09 5.77 7.11
CA LEU A 147 15.19 6.91 7.29
C LEU A 147 15.07 7.18 8.79
N HIS A 148 15.01 8.44 9.17
CA HIS A 148 14.80 8.82 10.56
C HIS A 148 14.09 10.17 10.64
N ALA A 149 13.27 10.35 11.66
CA ALA A 149 12.69 11.63 11.99
C ALA A 149 12.31 11.71 13.47
N THR A 150 12.04 12.92 13.91
CA THR A 150 11.37 13.20 15.19
C THR A 150 10.06 13.92 14.89
N ILE A 151 8.97 13.46 15.47
CA ILE A 151 7.61 13.95 15.19
C ILE A 151 7.00 14.41 16.50
N ASP A 152 6.30 15.54 16.51
CA ASP A 152 5.61 15.98 17.73
C ASP A 152 4.45 15.02 18.07
N ALA A 153 4.23 14.80 19.36
CA ALA A 153 3.18 13.89 19.83
C ALA A 153 1.79 14.23 19.28
N ALA A 154 1.46 15.53 19.19
CA ALA A 154 0.19 15.99 18.63
C ALA A 154 0.04 15.65 17.14
N GLN A 155 1.11 15.84 16.35
CA GLN A 155 1.12 15.50 14.93
C GLN A 155 0.97 13.99 14.73
N PHE A 156 1.74 13.20 15.50
CA PHE A 156 1.68 11.75 15.40
C PHE A 156 0.33 11.19 15.87
N ALA A 157 -0.32 11.78 16.87
CA ALA A 157 -1.65 11.36 17.31
C ALA A 157 -2.69 11.43 16.18
N GLY A 158 -2.63 12.46 15.34
CA GLY A 158 -3.46 12.58 14.14
C GLY A 158 -3.18 11.47 13.13
N ILE A 159 -1.90 11.25 12.81
CA ILE A 159 -1.45 10.16 11.94
C ILE A 159 -1.92 8.80 12.47
N PHE A 160 -1.71 8.54 13.75
CA PHE A 160 -2.07 7.29 14.42
C PHE A 160 -3.58 7.03 14.36
N ALA A 161 -4.41 8.03 14.67
CA ALA A 161 -5.86 7.88 14.63
C ALA A 161 -6.37 7.59 13.22
N ASN A 162 -5.80 8.23 12.20
CA ASN A 162 -6.14 8.00 10.80
C ASN A 162 -5.64 6.63 10.32
N ALA A 163 -4.41 6.24 10.68
CA ALA A 163 -3.83 4.93 10.40
C ALA A 163 -4.61 3.80 11.04
N PHE A 164 -5.09 3.99 12.27
CA PHE A 164 -5.86 2.97 12.98
C PHE A 164 -7.20 2.69 12.30
N LYS A 165 -7.86 3.73 11.80
CA LYS A 165 -9.12 3.60 11.06
C LYS A 165 -8.93 3.13 9.62
N ASN A 166 -7.79 3.47 9.01
CA ASN A 166 -7.47 3.21 7.62
C ASN A 166 -6.09 2.53 7.53
N PRO A 167 -5.95 1.27 7.97
CA PRO A 167 -4.65 0.63 8.14
C PRO A 167 -3.98 0.23 6.83
N SER A 168 -4.64 0.41 5.69
CA SER A 168 -4.12 0.03 4.38
C SER A 168 -4.46 1.09 3.36
N PHE A 169 -3.50 1.39 2.50
CA PHE A 169 -3.66 2.36 1.42
C PHE A 169 -2.72 2.04 0.26
N VAL A 170 -2.81 2.80 -0.81
CA VAL A 170 -1.90 2.72 -1.96
C VAL A 170 -1.36 4.10 -2.26
N LEU A 171 -0.09 4.18 -2.66
CA LEU A 171 0.57 5.42 -3.03
C LEU A 171 1.23 5.28 -4.41
N PRO A 172 1.05 6.27 -5.30
CA PRO A 172 1.75 6.31 -6.56
C PRO A 172 3.16 6.89 -6.35
N LEU A 173 4.15 6.26 -6.98
CA LEU A 173 5.51 6.75 -7.09
C LEU A 173 5.78 7.05 -8.57
N PRO A 174 6.04 8.30 -8.96
CA PRO A 174 6.42 8.62 -10.33
C PRO A 174 7.75 7.94 -10.68
N ARG A 175 7.81 7.34 -11.88
CA ARG A 175 9.02 6.77 -12.48
C ARG A 175 9.36 7.54 -13.75
N ASP A 176 10.63 7.86 -13.93
CA ASP A 176 11.10 8.67 -15.07
C ASP A 176 10.72 8.05 -16.41
N GLY A 177 9.74 8.66 -17.10
CA GLY A 177 9.26 8.20 -18.41
C GLY A 177 8.50 6.88 -18.41
N GLN A 178 8.26 6.26 -17.26
CA GLN A 178 7.61 4.94 -17.12
C GLN A 178 6.24 5.01 -16.43
N GLY A 179 5.72 6.21 -16.18
CA GLY A 179 4.43 6.42 -15.52
C GLY A 179 4.54 6.33 -14.00
N TYR A 180 3.60 5.64 -13.35
CA TYR A 180 3.54 5.54 -11.88
C TYR A 180 3.62 4.09 -11.44
N GLU A 181 4.50 3.81 -10.47
CA GLU A 181 4.53 2.55 -9.76
C GLU A 181 3.73 2.67 -8.47
N ILE A 182 2.77 1.75 -8.27
CA ILE A 182 1.91 1.78 -7.10
C ILE A 182 2.51 0.94 -5.97
N HIS A 183 2.56 1.54 -4.79
CA HIS A 183 3.08 0.95 -3.57
C HIS A 183 1.95 0.78 -2.56
N PHE A 184 1.83 -0.42 -2.00
CA PHE A 184 0.90 -0.73 -0.92
C PHE A 184 1.49 -0.28 0.42
N VAL A 185 0.71 0.51 1.16
CA VAL A 185 1.02 0.97 2.51
C VAL A 185 0.22 0.16 3.50
N GLN A 186 0.89 -0.40 4.51
CA GLN A 186 0.25 -1.16 5.57
C GLN A 186 0.75 -0.71 6.95
N TRP A 187 -0.20 -0.31 7.80
CA TRP A 187 0.05 0.02 9.19
C TRP A 187 -0.17 -1.20 10.10
N ALA A 188 0.76 -1.45 11.01
CA ALA A 188 0.69 -2.52 11.99
C ALA A 188 0.94 -1.99 13.41
N PHE A 189 -0.01 -2.24 14.30
CA PHE A 189 0.03 -1.83 15.70
C PHE A 189 0.59 -2.96 16.56
N VAL A 190 1.90 -3.14 16.50
CA VAL A 190 2.60 -4.34 17.02
C VAL A 190 2.75 -4.35 18.54
N GLY A 191 2.67 -3.19 19.18
CA GLY A 191 2.85 -3.04 20.62
C GLY A 191 2.17 -1.80 21.18
N PRO A 192 2.19 -1.62 22.51
CA PRO A 192 1.53 -0.50 23.17
C PRO A 192 2.14 0.86 22.78
N ASN A 193 3.44 0.90 22.52
CA ASN A 193 4.18 2.13 22.20
C ASN A 193 4.93 2.04 20.86
N THR A 194 4.69 1.01 20.05
CA THR A 194 5.42 0.81 18.80
C THR A 194 4.43 0.53 17.68
N THR A 195 4.50 1.36 16.64
CA THR A 195 3.68 1.24 15.43
C THR A 195 4.57 1.11 14.22
N HIS A 196 4.27 0.19 13.32
CA HIS A 196 5.01 0.01 12.07
C HIS A 196 4.19 0.53 10.89
N CYS A 197 4.88 1.09 9.89
CA CYS A 197 4.34 1.36 8.57
C CYS A 197 5.24 0.69 7.54
N MET A 198 4.66 -0.18 6.72
CA MET A 198 5.36 -1.01 5.76
C MET A 198 4.90 -0.63 4.35
N LEU A 199 5.86 -0.46 3.45
CA LEU A 199 5.62 -0.17 2.05
C LEU A 199 6.13 -1.33 1.21
N THR A 200 5.29 -1.81 0.30
CA THR A 200 5.56 -2.94 -0.59
C THR A 200 5.13 -2.57 -2.00
N SER A 201 5.92 -2.88 -3.03
CA SER A 201 5.48 -2.65 -4.42
C SER A 201 4.30 -3.56 -4.74
N LEU A 202 3.31 -3.08 -5.49
CA LEU A 202 2.21 -3.94 -5.92
C LEU A 202 2.68 -5.10 -6.80
N ALA A 203 3.80 -4.95 -7.52
CA ALA A 203 4.37 -6.04 -8.32
C ALA A 203 4.79 -7.21 -7.41
N GLU A 204 5.54 -6.92 -6.35
CA GLU A 204 5.96 -7.91 -5.35
C GLU A 204 4.77 -8.51 -4.59
N TYR A 205 3.80 -7.66 -4.22
CA TYR A 205 2.60 -8.12 -3.54
C TYR A 205 1.75 -9.04 -4.42
N LYS A 206 1.67 -8.79 -5.73
CA LYS A 206 0.97 -9.70 -6.66
C LYS A 206 1.67 -11.06 -6.75
N LEU A 207 3.01 -11.07 -6.74
CA LEU A 207 3.83 -12.27 -6.85
C LEU A 207 3.81 -13.12 -5.56
N HIS A 208 3.92 -12.51 -4.39
CA HIS A 208 4.13 -13.22 -3.12
C HIS A 208 3.00 -13.05 -2.09
N LYS A 209 1.98 -12.23 -2.39
CA LYS A 209 0.80 -11.99 -1.53
C LYS A 209 1.20 -11.63 -0.10
N GLU A 210 0.68 -12.36 0.89
CA GLU A 210 0.93 -12.15 2.31
C GLU A 210 2.39 -12.37 2.74
N TYR A 211 3.21 -12.99 1.88
CA TYR A 211 4.63 -13.23 2.11
C TYR A 211 5.53 -12.24 1.36
N ALA A 212 4.95 -11.24 0.69
CA ALA A 212 5.72 -10.19 0.05
C ALA A 212 6.50 -9.39 1.10
N LYS A 213 7.81 -9.29 0.89
CA LYS A 213 8.71 -8.56 1.79
C LYS A 213 8.58 -7.06 1.50
N PRO A 214 8.25 -6.21 2.50
CA PRO A 214 8.21 -4.76 2.29
C PRO A 214 9.60 -4.25 1.90
N HIS A 215 9.67 -3.35 0.93
CA HIS A 215 10.93 -2.68 0.56
C HIS A 215 11.30 -1.58 1.54
N THR A 216 10.31 -0.99 2.22
CA THR A 216 10.55 0.03 3.24
C THR A 216 9.75 -0.31 4.49
N THR A 217 10.44 -0.39 5.62
CA THR A 217 9.80 -0.59 6.93
C THR A 217 10.14 0.59 7.82
N LEU A 218 9.09 1.24 8.35
CA LEU A 218 9.16 2.36 9.29
C LEU A 218 8.66 1.89 10.65
N MET A 219 9.29 2.38 11.71
CA MET A 219 8.95 2.14 13.10
C MET A 219 8.78 3.48 13.80
N PHE A 220 7.64 3.66 14.47
CA PHE A 220 7.32 4.83 15.26
C PHE A 220 7.28 4.45 16.74
N HIS A 221 8.22 5.00 17.50
CA HIS A 221 8.43 4.76 18.93
C HIS A 221 7.81 5.87 19.76
N GLN A 222 6.86 5.50 20.61
CA GLN A 222 6.02 6.39 21.43
C GLN A 222 6.42 6.36 22.90
N GLU A 223 7.42 5.56 23.28
CA GLU A 223 7.84 5.33 24.66
C GLU A 223 8.25 6.60 25.42
N LEU A 224 8.71 7.64 24.71
CA LEU A 224 9.14 8.92 25.31
C LEU A 224 8.10 10.03 25.21
N VAL A 225 6.89 9.75 24.70
CA VAL A 225 5.86 10.79 24.47
C VAL A 225 5.46 11.47 25.77
N ALA A 226 5.27 10.72 26.87
CA ALA A 226 4.89 11.29 28.15
C ALA A 226 5.97 12.21 28.75
N ASP A 227 7.24 11.88 28.53
CA ASP A 227 8.38 12.59 29.13
C ASP A 227 8.83 13.79 28.27
N THR A 228 8.88 13.60 26.96
CA THR A 228 9.52 14.54 26.00
C THR A 228 8.55 15.12 24.98
N GLY A 229 7.34 14.58 24.86
CA GLY A 229 6.34 15.04 23.90
C GLY A 229 6.70 14.80 22.43
N ILE A 230 7.65 13.90 22.14
CA ILE A 230 8.04 13.56 20.78
C ILE A 230 7.95 12.04 20.54
N VAL A 231 7.72 11.68 19.29
CA VAL A 231 7.78 10.33 18.73
C VAL A 231 9.04 10.22 17.91
N LEU A 232 9.79 9.14 18.11
CA LEU A 232 11.01 8.87 17.35
C LEU A 232 10.69 7.87 16.25
N MET A 233 11.03 8.23 15.01
CA MET A 233 10.83 7.36 13.85
C MET A 233 12.17 6.92 13.29
N ASN A 234 12.31 5.63 13.03
CA ASN A 234 13.37 5.08 12.18
C ASN A 234 12.77 4.18 11.12
N GLY A 235 13.46 4.06 10.00
CA GLY A 235 13.10 3.16 8.94
C GLY A 235 14.31 2.67 8.17
N ARG A 236 14.10 1.60 7.41
CA ARG A 236 15.11 1.04 6.52
C ARG A 236 14.49 0.76 5.17
N VAL A 237 15.26 1.08 4.13
CA VAL A 237 14.96 0.70 2.76
C VAL A 237 15.88 -0.46 2.38
N GLU A 238 15.30 -1.55 1.90
CA GLU A 238 16.03 -2.74 1.54
C GLU A 238 16.92 -2.49 0.32
N GLU A 239 18.13 -3.05 0.33
CA GLU A 239 19.18 -2.83 -0.68
C GLU A 239 18.89 -3.58 -2.00
N ASP A 240 18.06 -4.61 -1.94
CA ASP A 240 17.72 -5.52 -3.03
C ASP A 240 16.59 -5.00 -3.95
N VAL A 241 16.19 -3.73 -3.81
CA VAL A 241 15.09 -3.11 -4.56
C VAL A 241 15.58 -1.88 -5.33
N PRO A 242 15.14 -1.69 -6.60
CA PRO A 242 15.42 -0.48 -7.39
C PRO A 242 14.59 0.72 -6.89
N LEU A 243 14.74 1.05 -5.62
CA LEU A 243 14.16 2.22 -4.97
C LEU A 243 15.29 3.10 -4.47
N SER A 244 15.35 4.34 -4.95
CA SER A 244 16.29 5.34 -4.47
C SER A 244 15.85 5.87 -3.09
N MET A 245 16.77 6.56 -2.40
CA MET A 245 16.42 7.16 -1.11
C MET A 245 15.47 8.34 -1.25
N ASP A 246 15.58 9.12 -2.32
CA ASP A 246 14.69 10.24 -2.59
C ASP A 246 13.27 9.74 -2.89
N GLU A 247 13.14 8.63 -3.61
CA GLU A 247 11.85 7.96 -3.86
C GLU A 247 11.23 7.42 -2.57
N ALA A 248 12.03 6.80 -1.70
CA ALA A 248 11.57 6.33 -0.40
C ALA A 248 11.13 7.49 0.51
N GLN A 249 11.84 8.61 0.48
CA GLN A 249 11.48 9.82 1.20
C GLN A 249 10.19 10.45 0.65
N LEU A 250 10.01 10.45 -0.68
CA LEU A 250 8.78 10.92 -1.32
C LEU A 250 7.57 10.06 -0.92
N LEU A 251 7.73 8.74 -0.89
CA LEU A 251 6.69 7.83 -0.40
C LEU A 251 6.34 8.12 1.06
N LEU A 252 7.35 8.28 1.93
CA LEU A 252 7.15 8.64 3.33
C LEU A 252 6.45 10.01 3.48
N LEU A 253 6.82 10.99 2.67
CA LEU A 253 6.17 12.30 2.65
C LEU A 253 4.70 12.18 2.26
N ASN A 254 4.38 11.36 1.27
CA ASN A 254 3.00 11.10 0.89
C ASN A 254 2.23 10.33 1.98
N VAL A 255 2.86 9.38 2.68
CA VAL A 255 2.27 8.78 3.89
C VAL A 255 1.90 9.88 4.90
N GLN A 256 2.81 10.82 5.18
CA GLN A 256 2.53 11.93 6.08
C GLN A 256 1.40 12.83 5.55
N ARG A 257 1.35 13.14 4.26
CA ARG A 257 0.32 14.01 3.66
C ARG A 257 -1.08 13.40 3.73
N PHE A 258 -1.21 12.10 3.43
CA PHE A 258 -2.50 11.41 3.44
C PHE A 258 -2.99 11.09 4.85
N TYR A 259 -2.09 10.80 5.81
CA TYR A 259 -2.47 10.41 7.17
C TYR A 259 -2.38 11.54 8.19
N GLY A 260 -1.56 12.56 7.96
CA GLY A 260 -1.19 13.59 8.93
C GLY A 260 -1.58 15.01 8.55
N GLY A 261 -2.36 15.20 7.49
CA GLY A 261 -2.87 16.50 7.08
C GLY A 261 -3.63 17.23 8.19
N THR A 262 -3.59 18.57 8.18
CA THR A 262 -4.30 19.39 9.17
C THR A 262 -5.77 19.51 8.81
N PRO A 263 -6.69 19.58 9.80
CA PRO A 263 -8.11 19.77 9.52
C PRO A 263 -8.44 21.08 8.80
N GLU A 264 -7.56 22.07 8.86
CA GLU A 264 -7.77 23.41 8.31
C GLU A 264 -7.47 23.50 6.81
N SER A 265 -6.64 22.60 6.27
CA SER A 265 -6.31 22.58 4.84
C SER A 265 -7.36 21.78 4.05
N GLU A 266 -7.97 22.41 3.05
CA GLU A 266 -8.90 21.73 2.14
C GLU A 266 -8.23 20.56 1.42
N THR A 267 -6.97 20.70 0.98
CA THR A 267 -6.20 19.61 0.37
C THR A 267 -6.01 18.44 1.33
N SER A 268 -5.68 18.73 2.59
CA SER A 268 -5.54 17.70 3.63
C SER A 268 -6.86 16.96 3.87
N GLN A 269 -7.99 17.66 3.83
CA GLN A 269 -9.31 17.03 3.92
C GLN A 269 -9.61 16.15 2.70
N ARG A 270 -9.29 16.58 1.47
CA ARG A 270 -9.48 15.76 0.26
C ARG A 270 -8.64 14.48 0.32
N LYS A 271 -7.36 14.59 0.68
CA LYS A 271 -6.46 13.44 0.86
C LYS A 271 -6.98 12.46 1.92
N LEU A 272 -7.50 12.97 3.04
CA LEU A 272 -8.08 12.13 4.09
C LEU A 272 -9.41 11.48 3.66
N GLN A 273 -10.23 12.16 2.87
CA GLN A 273 -11.45 11.57 2.29
C GLN A 273 -11.09 10.44 1.33
N MET A 274 -10.07 10.63 0.48
CA MET A 274 -9.59 9.60 -0.43
C MET A 274 -9.06 8.35 0.30
N LEU A 275 -8.34 8.55 1.40
CA LEU A 275 -7.90 7.46 2.28
C LEU A 275 -9.09 6.65 2.84
N ARG A 276 -10.16 7.35 3.27
CA ARG A 276 -11.38 6.71 3.79
C ARG A 276 -12.15 5.97 2.69
N ALA A 277 -12.30 6.59 1.52
CA ALA A 277 -12.95 6.00 0.35
C ALA A 277 -12.27 4.67 -0.04
N PHE A 278 -10.93 4.66 -0.11
CA PHE A 278 -10.17 3.44 -0.37
C PHE A 278 -10.44 2.35 0.68
N THR A 279 -10.39 2.70 1.97
CA THR A 279 -10.58 1.74 3.07
C THR A 279 -11.99 1.13 3.07
N GLN A 280 -12.99 1.91 2.69
CA GLN A 280 -14.39 1.48 2.64
C GLN A 280 -14.74 0.74 1.34
N GLY A 281 -13.87 0.80 0.32
CA GLY A 281 -14.15 0.27 -1.01
C GLY A 281 -15.21 1.11 -1.74
N ASP A 282 -15.21 2.42 -1.52
CA ASP A 282 -16.11 3.36 -2.18
C ASP A 282 -15.75 3.48 -3.67
N GLU A 283 -16.77 3.49 -4.53
CA GLU A 283 -16.65 3.66 -5.98
C GLU A 283 -16.11 5.06 -6.35
N SER A 284 -16.18 6.03 -5.44
CA SER A 284 -15.60 7.36 -5.63
C SER A 284 -14.07 7.35 -5.68
N PHE A 285 -13.42 6.28 -5.21
CA PHE A 285 -11.97 6.15 -5.26
C PHE A 285 -11.52 5.71 -6.67
N THR A 286 -10.70 6.52 -7.32
CA THR A 286 -10.07 6.18 -8.60
C THR A 286 -8.56 6.40 -8.54
N MET A 287 -7.82 5.63 -9.33
CA MET A 287 -6.35 5.73 -9.38
C MET A 287 -5.89 7.08 -9.96
N ASP A 288 -6.61 7.62 -10.94
CA ASP A 288 -6.28 8.90 -11.57
C ASP A 288 -6.36 10.05 -10.56
N LEU A 289 -7.45 10.10 -9.77
CA LEU A 289 -7.59 11.08 -8.70
C LEU A 289 -6.50 10.94 -7.63
N LEU A 290 -6.09 9.71 -7.31
CA LEU A 290 -4.99 9.47 -6.37
C LEU A 290 -3.67 10.03 -6.90
N ILE A 291 -3.37 9.83 -8.17
CA ILE A 291 -2.16 10.34 -8.82
C ILE A 291 -2.16 11.88 -8.79
N GLU A 292 -3.28 12.50 -9.15
CA GLU A 292 -3.44 13.95 -9.12
C GLU A 292 -3.25 14.50 -7.70
N GLU A 293 -3.95 13.96 -6.70
CA GLU A 293 -3.85 14.41 -5.32
C GLU A 293 -2.47 14.16 -4.70
N ALA A 294 -1.78 13.08 -5.08
CA ALA A 294 -0.41 12.81 -4.63
C ALA A 294 0.62 13.77 -5.23
N ALA A 295 0.38 14.26 -6.44
CA ALA A 295 1.25 15.24 -7.11
C ALA A 295 1.07 16.66 -6.56
N LEU A 296 -0.10 16.99 -6.00
CA LEU A 296 -0.36 18.28 -5.37
C LEU A 296 0.49 18.46 -4.11
N MET A 297 1.46 19.37 -4.20
CA MET A 297 2.16 19.92 -3.04
C MET A 297 1.33 21.08 -2.48
N ASP A 298 1.04 21.02 -1.17
CA ASP A 298 0.54 22.17 -0.42
C ASP A 298 1.62 23.24 -0.25
#